data_AF-A0A950SLW7-F1
#
_entry.id   AF-A0A950SLW7-F1
#
_cell.length_a   1.000
_cell.length_b   1.000
_cell.length_c   1.000
_cell.angle_alpha   90.00
_cell.angle_beta   90.00
_cell.angle_gamma   90.00
#
_symmetry.space_group_name_H-M   'P 1'
#
loop_
_entity.id
_entity.type
_entity.pdbx_description
1 polymer ?
#
loop_
_entity_poly.entity_id
_entity_poly.type
_entity_poly.pdbx_seq_one_letter_code
_entity_poly.pdbx_strand_id
1 'polypeptide(L)'
;MQTIPLCPITGLPATRRIQPISARLIIDLWRGAFGVATERQLAVIDHFGLWESPCGLAFFEPMLAGDEVFYVDLHRRGDFGTILDSPRHARAEFRRVAELVQPGEKVLDVGCGEATLAPYLAHATYVGLEPHPHATAAKSGIRSETI
;
A
#
# COMPACT_ATOMS: atom_id res chain seq x y z
N MET A 1 7.24 -26.32 15.40
CA MET A 1 6.48 -26.57 14.16
C MET A 1 5.86 -25.25 13.74
N GLN A 2 6.11 -24.77 12.51
CA GLN A 2 5.49 -23.54 12.03
C GLN A 2 4.02 -23.85 11.69
N THR A 3 3.08 -23.12 12.28
CA THR A 3 1.65 -23.28 12.03
C THR A 3 1.30 -22.88 10.59
N ILE A 4 0.41 -23.62 9.93
CA ILE A 4 -0.10 -23.25 8.61
C ILE A 4 -1.01 -22.02 8.80
N PRO A 5 -0.72 -20.87 8.18
CA PRO A 5 -1.51 -19.66 8.38
C PRO A 5 -2.87 -19.76 7.68
N LEU A 6 -3.83 -18.96 8.15
CA LEU A 6 -5.15 -18.85 7.54
C LEU A 6 -5.15 -17.78 6.45
N CYS A 7 -5.91 -18.03 5.38
CA CYS A 7 -6.14 -17.05 4.34
C CYS A 7 -6.85 -15.81 4.91
N PRO A 8 -6.35 -14.58 4.67
CA PRO A 8 -6.97 -13.37 5.20
C PRO A 8 -8.34 -13.06 4.58
N ILE A 9 -8.66 -13.63 3.41
CA ILE A 9 -9.96 -13.44 2.75
C ILE A 9 -10.98 -14.49 3.20
N THR A 10 -10.58 -15.76 3.28
CA THR A 10 -11.53 -16.88 3.46
C THR A 10 -11.45 -17.56 4.83
N GLY A 11 -10.41 -17.30 5.62
CA GLY A 11 -10.16 -17.99 6.89
C GLY A 11 -9.74 -19.46 6.73
N LEU A 12 -9.64 -19.99 5.50
CA LEU A 12 -9.22 -21.37 5.26
C LEU A 12 -7.69 -21.50 5.40
N PRO A 13 -7.16 -22.64 5.87
CA PRO A 13 -5.72 -22.88 5.93
C PRO A 13 -5.05 -22.71 4.56
N ALA A 14 -3.84 -22.14 4.55
CA ALA A 14 -3.02 -22.05 3.35
C ALA A 14 -2.75 -23.43 2.74
N THR A 15 -2.78 -23.51 1.41
CA THR A 15 -2.53 -24.73 0.65
C THR A 15 -1.05 -25.14 0.74
N ARG A 16 -0.14 -24.16 0.59
CA ARG A 16 1.31 -24.41 0.66
C ARG A 16 2.10 -23.14 0.96
N ARG A 17 3.31 -23.33 1.48
CA ARG A 17 4.34 -22.28 1.50
C ARG A 17 5.00 -22.23 0.14
N ILE A 18 5.02 -21.05 -0.49
CA ILE A 18 5.73 -20.78 -1.74
C ILE A 18 7.23 -20.67 -1.44
N GLN A 19 7.61 -19.79 -0.51
CA GLN A 19 9.01 -19.62 -0.11
C GLN A 19 9.17 -18.98 1.27
N PRO A 20 10.27 -19.27 2.00
CA PRO A 20 10.76 -18.41 3.06
C PRO A 20 11.47 -17.17 2.50
N ILE A 21 11.32 -16.04 3.18
CA ILE A 21 12.01 -14.78 2.86
C ILE A 21 12.58 -14.24 4.18
N SER A 22 13.88 -13.99 4.26
CA SER A 22 14.47 -13.44 5.48
C SER A 22 14.04 -11.99 5.68
N ALA A 23 13.77 -11.59 6.91
CA ALA A 23 13.49 -10.18 7.22
C ALA A 23 14.70 -9.30 6.89
N ARG A 24 15.93 -9.82 7.06
CA ARG A 24 17.16 -9.14 6.66
C ARG A 24 17.17 -8.76 5.18
N LEU A 25 16.73 -9.65 4.29
CA LEU A 25 16.64 -9.34 2.87
C LEU A 25 15.66 -8.18 2.62
N ILE A 26 14.50 -8.20 3.26
CA ILE A 26 13.49 -7.13 3.14
C ILE A 26 14.05 -5.79 3.66
N ILE A 27 14.72 -5.82 4.81
CA ILE A 27 15.41 -4.65 5.39
C ILE A 27 16.41 -4.07 4.40
N ASP A 28 17.30 -4.92 3.86
CA ASP A 28 18.35 -4.48 2.95
C ASP A 28 17.78 -3.96 1.62
N LEU A 29 16.67 -4.54 1.14
CA LEU A 29 15.96 -4.05 -0.05
C LEU A 29 15.33 -2.67 0.17
N TRP A 30 14.62 -2.47 1.29
CA TRP A 30 14.04 -1.16 1.61
C TRP A 30 15.10 -0.07 1.77
N ARG A 31 16.20 -0.40 2.45
CA ARG A 31 17.31 0.52 2.64
C ARG A 31 18.02 0.81 1.31
N GLY A 32 18.26 -0.20 0.48
CA GLY A 32 19.00 -0.06 -0.78
C GLY A 32 18.20 0.63 -1.89
N ALA A 33 16.91 0.29 -2.04
CA ALA A 33 16.07 0.82 -3.11
C ALA A 33 15.46 2.19 -2.76
N PHE A 34 15.12 2.42 -1.49
CA PHE A 34 14.31 3.58 -1.09
C PHE A 34 14.94 4.39 0.06
N GLY A 35 16.08 3.96 0.60
CA GLY A 35 16.70 4.62 1.74
C GLY A 35 15.88 4.56 3.03
N VAL A 36 14.86 3.69 3.09
CA VAL A 36 13.95 3.55 4.24
C VAL A 36 14.49 2.51 5.21
N ALA A 37 14.57 2.89 6.48
CA ALA A 37 15.04 2.05 7.57
C ALA A 37 13.85 1.29 8.19
N THR A 38 13.81 -0.04 8.02
CA THR A 38 12.71 -0.91 8.50
C THR A 38 13.12 -1.83 9.65
N GLU A 39 14.34 -1.68 10.17
CA GLU A 39 14.93 -2.57 11.17
C GLU A 39 14.11 -2.56 12.46
N ARG A 40 13.63 -1.39 12.90
CA ARG A 40 12.78 -1.28 14.08
C ARG A 40 11.51 -2.11 13.93
N GLN A 41 10.86 -1.98 12.78
CA GLN A 41 9.58 -2.63 12.52
C GLN A 41 9.74 -4.15 12.36
N LEU A 42 10.88 -4.59 11.80
CA LEU A 42 11.14 -5.99 11.48
C LEU A 42 12.01 -6.72 12.51
N ALA A 43 12.41 -6.04 13.60
CA ALA A 43 13.41 -6.54 14.56
C ALA A 43 13.07 -7.90 15.19
N VAL A 44 11.79 -8.21 15.35
CA VAL A 44 11.30 -9.44 16.00
C VAL A 44 10.94 -10.55 15.01
N ILE A 45 11.13 -10.31 13.71
CA ILE A 45 10.78 -11.25 12.65
C ILE A 45 12.07 -11.77 12.03
N ASP A 46 12.31 -13.07 12.11
CA ASP A 46 13.46 -13.68 11.41
C ASP A 46 13.14 -13.87 9.92
N HIS A 47 11.94 -14.38 9.64
CA HIS A 47 11.50 -14.74 8.31
C HIS A 47 10.01 -14.48 8.11
N PHE A 48 9.68 -14.08 6.89
CA PHE A 48 8.35 -14.18 6.32
C PHE A 48 8.21 -15.50 5.57
N GLY A 49 7.03 -16.08 5.56
CA GLY A 49 6.61 -17.05 4.56
C GLY A 49 5.72 -16.37 3.55
N LEU A 50 6.02 -16.52 2.26
CA LEU A 50 5.04 -16.29 1.21
C LEU A 50 4.23 -17.58 1.05
N TRP A 51 2.92 -17.49 1.22
CA TRP A 51 1.98 -18.61 1.22
C TRP A 51 0.93 -18.44 0.12
N GLU A 52 0.38 -19.56 -0.33
CA GLU A 52 -0.73 -19.62 -1.28
C GLU A 52 -1.97 -20.19 -0.59
N SER A 53 -3.11 -19.53 -0.76
CA SER A 53 -4.42 -19.97 -0.24
C SER A 53 -5.22 -20.77 -1.28
N PRO A 54 -6.27 -21.50 -0.86
CA PRO A 54 -7.17 -22.21 -1.79
C PRO A 54 -7.92 -21.31 -2.77
N CYS A 55 -8.13 -20.03 -2.43
CA CYS A 55 -8.76 -19.05 -3.33
C CYS A 55 -7.76 -18.38 -4.30
N GLY A 56 -6.50 -18.84 -4.33
CA GLY A 56 -5.46 -18.33 -5.21
C GLY A 56 -4.76 -17.06 -4.72
N LEU A 57 -5.10 -16.54 -3.53
CA LEU A 57 -4.38 -15.42 -2.94
C LEU A 57 -2.99 -15.87 -2.47
N ALA A 58 -1.96 -15.16 -2.91
CA ALA A 58 -0.63 -15.20 -2.31
C ALA A 58 -0.52 -14.13 -1.20
N PHE A 59 -0.01 -14.49 -0.03
CA PHE A 59 0.09 -13.59 1.13
C PHE A 59 1.30 -13.89 2.02
N PHE A 60 1.74 -12.89 2.78
CA PHE A 60 2.86 -13.03 3.72
C PHE A 60 2.38 -13.45 5.11
N GLU A 61 3.18 -14.26 5.79
CA GLU A 61 3.03 -14.61 7.21
C GLU A 61 4.39 -14.44 7.93
N PRO A 62 4.49 -13.64 9.01
CA PRO A 62 3.42 -12.85 9.61
C PRO A 62 2.92 -11.74 8.68
N MET A 63 1.63 -11.45 8.75
CA MET A 63 1.07 -10.25 8.14
C MET A 63 1.45 -9.04 9.00
N LEU A 64 2.26 -8.15 8.44
CA LEU A 64 2.69 -6.92 9.12
C LEU A 64 2.37 -5.72 8.25
N ALA A 65 1.58 -4.79 8.77
CA ALA A 65 1.35 -3.50 8.15
C ALA A 65 2.52 -2.54 8.44
N GLY A 66 2.76 -1.61 7.51
CA GLY A 66 3.61 -0.44 7.77
C GLY A 66 3.08 0.35 8.97
N ASP A 67 3.96 0.86 9.83
CA ASP A 67 3.59 1.75 10.92
C ASP A 67 3.74 3.22 10.46
N GLU A 68 3.27 4.15 11.29
CA GLU A 68 3.35 5.58 10.98
C GLU A 68 4.78 6.05 10.66
N VAL A 69 5.78 5.53 11.38
CA VAL A 69 7.18 5.91 11.17
C VAL A 69 7.67 5.43 9.82
N PHE A 70 7.32 4.20 9.45
CA PHE A 70 7.59 3.66 8.12
C PHE A 70 6.97 4.53 7.03
N TYR A 71 5.67 4.85 7.12
CA TYR A 71 5.00 5.64 6.09
C TYR A 71 5.54 7.07 6.00
N VAL A 72 5.83 7.72 7.13
CA VAL A 72 6.46 9.05 7.14
C VAL A 72 7.84 9.02 6.48
N ASP A 73 8.68 8.03 6.78
CA ASP A 73 10.01 7.91 6.17
C ASP A 73 9.93 7.56 4.68
N LEU A 74 8.99 6.69 4.31
CA LEU A 74 8.69 6.34 2.92
C LEU A 74 8.31 7.59 2.12
N HIS A 75 7.40 8.40 2.64
CA HIS A 75 6.94 9.64 2.01
C HIS A 75 8.01 10.73 2.00
N ARG A 76 8.86 10.83 3.01
CA ARG A 76 9.94 11.84 3.07
C ARG A 76 11.07 11.54 2.08
N ARG A 77 11.46 10.26 1.97
CA ARG A 77 12.67 9.84 1.25
C ARG A 77 12.39 9.37 -0.15
N GLY A 78 11.21 8.81 -0.34
CA GLY A 78 10.82 8.27 -1.62
C GLY A 78 10.27 9.36 -2.51
N ASP A 79 10.92 9.53 -3.65
CA ASP A 79 10.31 10.20 -4.80
C ASP A 79 9.30 9.25 -5.48
N PHE A 80 8.46 8.56 -4.69
CA PHE A 80 7.48 7.58 -5.19
C PHE A 80 6.48 8.26 -6.12
N GLY A 81 6.15 9.52 -5.83
CA GLY A 81 5.43 10.41 -6.74
C GLY A 81 6.13 10.45 -8.09
N THR A 82 7.37 10.93 -8.20
CA THR A 82 8.05 11.03 -9.51
C THR A 82 8.42 9.70 -10.18
N ILE A 83 8.78 8.65 -9.42
CA ILE A 83 9.10 7.33 -9.97
C ILE A 83 7.84 6.68 -10.58
N LEU A 84 6.66 6.89 -9.97
CA LEU A 84 5.37 6.38 -10.46
C LEU A 84 4.65 7.37 -11.39
N ASP A 85 4.93 8.67 -11.29
CA ASP A 85 4.38 9.78 -12.10
C ASP A 85 5.25 10.12 -13.31
N SER A 86 6.21 9.25 -13.67
CA SER A 86 6.94 9.35 -14.94
C SER A 86 5.94 9.55 -16.08
N PRO A 87 6.11 10.56 -16.97
CA PRO A 87 5.19 10.83 -18.09
C PRO A 87 4.96 9.66 -19.06
N ARG A 88 5.79 8.60 -18.99
CA ARG A 88 5.60 7.34 -19.72
C ARG A 88 4.47 6.47 -19.15
N HIS A 89 4.05 6.72 -17.91
CA HIS A 89 2.90 6.12 -17.23
C HIS A 89 1.82 7.18 -17.07
N ALA A 90 1.34 7.78 -18.17
CA ALA A 90 0.03 8.41 -18.13
C ALA A 90 -0.93 7.40 -17.51
N ARG A 91 -1.41 7.67 -16.28
CA ARG A 91 -2.12 6.73 -15.41
C ARG A 91 -3.42 6.29 -16.09
N ALA A 92 -3.32 5.35 -17.02
CA ALA A 92 -4.42 4.86 -17.82
C ALA A 92 -5.51 4.28 -16.93
N GLU A 93 -5.11 3.71 -15.79
CA GLU A 93 -5.98 3.27 -14.72
C GLU A 93 -6.80 4.43 -14.11
N PHE A 94 -6.24 5.63 -13.93
CA PHE A 94 -6.98 6.77 -13.39
C PHE A 94 -8.02 7.29 -14.38
N ARG A 95 -7.66 7.37 -15.66
CA ARG A 95 -8.63 7.67 -16.72
C ARG A 95 -9.73 6.63 -16.77
N ARG A 96 -9.37 5.35 -16.67
CA ARG A 96 -10.32 4.26 -16.69
C ARG A 96 -11.28 4.29 -15.50
N VAL A 97 -10.78 4.62 -14.30
CA VAL A 97 -11.61 4.85 -13.12
C VAL A 97 -12.56 6.03 -13.36
N ALA A 98 -12.06 7.16 -13.88
CA ALA A 98 -12.89 8.33 -14.14
C ALA A 98 -14.01 8.09 -15.17
N GLU A 99 -13.79 7.24 -16.17
CA GLU A 99 -14.82 6.82 -17.14
C GLU A 99 -15.96 6.01 -16.50
N LEU A 100 -15.72 5.37 -15.36
CA LEU A 100 -16.75 4.60 -14.64
C LEU A 100 -17.61 5.49 -13.73
N VAL A 101 -17.16 6.71 -13.42
CA VAL A 101 -17.81 7.63 -12.50
C VAL A 101 -18.66 8.62 -13.27
N GLN A 102 -19.97 8.66 -12.96
CA GLN A 102 -20.89 9.62 -13.56
C GLN A 102 -20.75 11.02 -12.94
N PRO A 103 -21.08 12.10 -13.68
CA PRO A 103 -21.10 13.44 -13.13
C PRO A 103 -21.97 13.57 -11.87
N GLY A 104 -21.41 14.17 -10.82
CA GLY A 104 -22.07 14.40 -9.53
C GLY A 104 -22.04 13.23 -8.56
N GLU A 105 -21.52 12.05 -8.95
CA GLU A 105 -21.35 10.93 -8.02
C GLU A 105 -20.35 11.25 -6.89
N LYS A 106 -20.43 10.46 -5.82
CA LYS A 106 -19.51 10.56 -4.68
C LYS A 106 -18.48 9.45 -4.76
N VAL A 107 -17.21 9.81 -4.66
CA VAL A 107 -16.09 8.88 -4.72
C VAL A 107 -15.33 8.93 -3.39
N LEU A 108 -15.11 7.76 -2.80
CA LEU A 108 -14.23 7.55 -1.66
C LEU A 108 -12.97 6.82 -2.13
N ASP A 109 -11.81 7.41 -1.90
CA ASP A 109 -10.50 6.86 -2.29
C ASP A 109 -9.70 6.52 -1.04
N VAL A 110 -9.53 5.22 -0.75
CA VAL A 110 -8.91 4.71 0.48
C VAL A 110 -7.43 4.40 0.21
N GLY A 111 -6.53 4.98 0.99
CA GLY A 111 -5.09 4.95 0.71
C GLY A 111 -4.74 5.89 -0.45
N CYS A 112 -5.36 7.08 -0.47
CA CYS A 112 -5.28 7.99 -1.60
C CYS A 112 -3.90 8.66 -1.78
N GLY A 113 -3.00 8.53 -0.79
CA GLY A 113 -1.71 9.22 -0.80
C GLY A 113 -1.88 10.73 -1.03
N GLU A 114 -1.29 11.26 -2.10
CA GLU A 114 -1.37 12.68 -2.47
C GLU A 114 -2.63 13.07 -3.28
N ALA A 115 -3.59 12.16 -3.38
CA ALA A 115 -4.82 12.27 -4.17
C ALA A 115 -4.56 12.55 -5.66
N THR A 116 -3.64 11.80 -6.28
CA THR A 116 -3.31 11.95 -7.71
C THR A 116 -4.45 11.54 -8.65
N LEU A 117 -5.45 10.80 -8.16
CA LEU A 117 -6.69 10.49 -8.87
C LEU A 117 -7.66 11.69 -8.91
N ALA A 118 -7.67 12.56 -7.90
CA ALA A 118 -8.66 13.62 -7.76
C ALA A 118 -8.81 14.55 -8.98
N PRO A 119 -7.73 14.96 -9.69
CA PRO A 119 -7.86 15.78 -10.89
C PRO A 119 -8.67 15.12 -12.03
N TYR A 120 -8.71 13.79 -12.09
CA TYR A 120 -9.48 13.04 -13.08
C TYR A 120 -10.98 12.95 -12.74
N LEU A 121 -11.34 13.30 -11.51
CA LEU A 121 -12.69 13.20 -10.97
C LEU A 121 -13.28 14.59 -10.68
N ALA A 122 -12.85 15.62 -11.41
CA ALA A 122 -13.34 17.00 -11.24
C ALA A 122 -14.86 17.14 -11.49
N HIS A 123 -15.47 16.17 -12.18
CA HIS A 123 -16.92 16.08 -12.40
C HIS A 123 -17.67 15.38 -11.26
N ALA A 124 -16.99 14.91 -10.22
CA ALA A 124 -17.55 14.17 -9.09
C ALA A 124 -17.22 14.85 -7.75
N THR A 125 -17.86 14.40 -6.67
CA THR A 125 -17.51 14.77 -5.30
C THR A 125 -16.49 13.78 -4.75
N TYR A 126 -15.25 14.21 -4.56
CA TYR A 126 -14.14 13.35 -4.12
C TYR A 126 -13.86 13.50 -2.62
N VAL A 127 -13.64 12.37 -1.93
CA VAL A 127 -13.07 12.30 -0.59
C VAL A 127 -11.94 11.27 -0.59
N GLY A 128 -10.75 11.69 -0.16
CA GLY A 128 -9.61 10.80 0.05
C GLY A 128 -9.43 10.46 1.53
N LEU A 129 -9.10 9.21 1.85
CA LEU A 129 -8.68 8.77 3.18
C LEU A 129 -7.21 8.36 3.13
N GLU A 130 -6.38 9.05 3.90
CA GLU A 130 -4.95 8.75 4.03
C GLU A 130 -4.53 8.94 5.50
N PRO A 131 -4.28 7.84 6.24
CA PRO A 131 -3.84 7.92 7.64
C PRO A 131 -2.52 8.65 7.83
N HIS A 132 -1.63 8.62 6.83
CA HIS A 132 -0.28 9.20 6.92
C HIS A 132 -0.04 10.23 5.80
N PRO A 133 -0.81 11.33 5.75
CA PRO A 133 -0.76 12.26 4.62
C PRO A 133 0.60 12.95 4.57
N HIS A 134 1.14 13.08 3.36
CA HIS A 134 2.33 13.89 3.14
C HIS A 134 2.08 15.34 3.63
N ALA A 135 3.07 16.01 4.20
CA ALA A 135 2.89 17.34 4.83
C ALA A 135 2.34 18.41 3.87
N THR A 136 2.56 18.27 2.56
CA THR A 136 1.99 19.13 1.49
C THR A 136 0.61 18.67 0.97
N ALA A 137 0.09 17.54 1.45
CA ALA A 137 -1.19 16.96 1.04
C ALA A 137 -2.38 17.47 1.86
N ALA A 138 -2.26 18.61 2.56
CA ALA A 138 -3.41 19.35 3.10
C ALA A 138 -4.26 19.99 1.97
N LYS A 139 -4.56 19.20 0.94
CA LYS A 139 -5.46 19.54 -0.15
C LYS A 139 -6.89 19.38 0.36
N SER A 140 -7.76 20.30 -0.05
CA SER A 140 -9.21 20.19 0.17
C SER A 140 -9.70 18.81 -0.29
N GLY A 141 -10.25 18.02 0.64
CA GLY A 141 -10.89 16.72 0.33
C GLY A 141 -10.16 15.48 0.85
N ILE A 142 -8.92 15.58 1.36
CA ILE A 142 -8.23 14.47 2.02
C ILE A 142 -8.48 14.51 3.53
N ARG A 143 -8.80 13.36 4.13
CA ARG A 143 -9.01 13.21 5.57
C ARG A 143 -8.01 12.22 6.14
N SER A 144 -7.41 12.60 7.27
CA SER A 144 -6.59 11.73 8.11
C SER A 144 -7.51 11.07 9.14
N GLU A 145 -8.22 10.04 8.70
CA GLU A 145 -9.09 9.22 9.55
C GLU A 145 -8.49 7.80 9.62
N THR A 146 -8.57 7.17 10.78
CA THR A 146 -8.21 5.76 10.99
C THR A 146 -9.49 4.95 11.15
N ILE A 147 -9.52 3.73 10.61
CA ILE A 147 -10.65 2.78 10.75
C ILE A 147 -10.47 1.96 12.02
#